data_AF-A0AAD7JCY3-F1
#
_entry.id   AF-A0AAD7JCY3-F1
#
_cell.length_a   1.000
_cell.length_b   1.000
_cell.length_c   1.000
_cell.angle_alpha   90.00
_cell.angle_beta   90.00
_cell.angle_gamma   90.00
#
_symmetry.space_group_name_H-M   'P 1'
#
loop_
_entity.id
_entity.type
_entity.pdbx_description
1 polymer ?
#
loop_
_entity_poly.entity_id
_entity_poly.type
_entity_poly.pdbx_seq_one_letter_code
_entity_poly.pdbx_strand_id
1 'polypeptide(L)'
;MSTIQSGEPRLPADLEREILTTAASVLPIRHIPNIILVARRVQIWVTPMLYRSFVVCNSPPSEDSLTLRRTPNEFRRMISLSPTAAAADIHSLCIPDWLHSGQIGDFLNACSGIETLAIFGISVVVPTLLPALAKMPLRRLSLELLPLFGAVPGLDFTVDFRHQIFSRLTHLTIQDIPEENPDPGMWAGLVELPFLTHLAFTNWHLPPIFNTILAQCQALQVFVLKCSAVHIAHTEGLGYFAHDPRAVVLVVKKFQEDWEAGVDGGQDFWKRAEKFLEKRRTGEIDGLSSFITVSAAHTHLNDLEYRYIAL
;
A
#
# COMPACT_ATOMS: atom_id res chain seq x y z
N MET A 1 29.64 -26.60 -43.57
CA MET A 1 28.75 -26.83 -42.42
C MET A 1 29.54 -26.50 -41.16
N SER A 2 29.27 -25.36 -40.55
CA SER A 2 29.98 -24.92 -39.33
C SER A 2 29.42 -25.67 -38.13
N THR A 3 30.24 -26.50 -37.49
CA THR A 3 29.94 -27.16 -36.22
C THR A 3 29.71 -26.08 -35.17
N ILE A 4 28.46 -25.92 -34.73
CA ILE A 4 28.11 -25.06 -33.60
C ILE A 4 28.76 -25.71 -32.37
N GLN A 5 29.84 -25.12 -31.86
CA GLN A 5 30.41 -25.52 -30.58
C GLN A 5 29.37 -25.27 -29.49
N SER A 6 28.67 -26.34 -29.10
CA SER A 6 27.77 -26.36 -27.97
C SER A 6 28.60 -26.40 -26.68
N GLY A 7 28.77 -25.28 -26.00
CA GLY A 7 29.42 -25.32 -24.69
C GLY A 7 29.45 -24.01 -23.94
N GLU A 8 29.81 -22.90 -24.60
CA GLU A 8 30.01 -21.65 -23.89
C GLU A 8 28.82 -20.69 -24.02
N PRO A 9 28.33 -20.12 -22.90
CA PRO A 9 27.33 -19.07 -22.95
C PRO A 9 27.85 -17.89 -23.76
N ARG A 10 27.02 -17.39 -24.68
CA ARG A 10 27.39 -16.28 -25.58
C ARG A 10 27.59 -14.95 -24.84
N LEU A 11 27.13 -14.85 -23.60
CA LEU A 11 27.22 -13.66 -22.77
C LEU A 11 28.02 -13.97 -21.49
N PRO A 12 28.87 -13.02 -21.03
CA PRO A 12 29.40 -13.02 -19.68
C PRO A 12 28.28 -13.14 -18.63
N ALA A 13 28.55 -13.86 -17.53
CA ALA A 13 27.55 -14.13 -16.49
C ALA A 13 26.98 -12.85 -15.86
N ASP A 14 27.78 -11.80 -15.70
CA ASP A 14 27.32 -10.54 -15.11
C ASP A 14 26.32 -9.81 -16.01
N LEU A 15 26.55 -9.81 -17.33
CA LEU A 15 25.61 -9.26 -18.31
C LEU A 15 24.33 -10.08 -18.39
N GLU A 16 24.43 -11.41 -18.36
CA GLU A 16 23.26 -12.29 -18.30
C GLU A 16 22.42 -12.01 -17.04
N ARG A 17 23.07 -11.86 -15.88
CA ARG A 17 22.40 -11.49 -14.63
C ARG A 17 21.70 -10.15 -14.75
N GLU A 18 22.40 -9.10 -15.17
CA GLU A 18 21.82 -7.76 -15.30
C GLU A 18 20.61 -7.74 -16.23
N ILE A 19 20.73 -8.35 -17.41
CA ILE A 19 19.65 -8.45 -18.40
C ILE A 19 18.44 -9.17 -17.79
N LEU A 20 18.64 -10.34 -17.18
CA LEU A 20 17.53 -11.16 -16.69
C LEU A 20 16.90 -10.58 -15.43
N THR A 21 17.66 -9.97 -14.52
CA THR A 21 17.09 -9.27 -13.36
C THR A 21 16.35 -8.01 -13.79
N THR A 22 16.85 -7.27 -14.78
CA THR A 22 16.15 -6.09 -15.31
C THR A 22 14.87 -6.49 -16.06
N ALA A 23 14.93 -7.56 -16.85
CA ALA A 23 13.73 -8.11 -17.49
C ALA A 23 12.70 -8.57 -16.44
N ALA A 24 13.13 -9.30 -15.42
CA ALA A 24 12.24 -9.77 -14.36
C ALA A 24 11.66 -8.63 -13.50
N SER A 25 12.33 -7.48 -13.38
CA SER A 25 11.82 -6.34 -12.62
C SER A 25 10.77 -5.50 -13.36
N VAL A 26 10.71 -5.59 -14.69
CA VAL A 26 9.71 -4.88 -15.51
C VAL A 26 8.57 -5.78 -15.99
N LEU A 27 8.76 -7.10 -15.94
CA LEU A 27 7.74 -8.06 -16.38
C LEU A 27 6.72 -8.32 -15.25
N PRO A 28 5.43 -8.55 -15.60
CA PRO A 28 4.45 -9.02 -14.64
C PRO A 28 4.91 -10.30 -13.91
N ILE A 29 4.59 -10.43 -12.62
CA ILE A 29 5.11 -11.51 -11.76
C ILE A 29 4.84 -12.92 -12.33
N ARG A 30 3.72 -13.09 -13.04
CA ARG A 30 3.33 -14.36 -13.68
C ARG A 30 4.34 -14.87 -14.72
N HIS A 31 5.19 -14.01 -15.26
CA HIS A 31 6.23 -14.39 -16.23
C HIS A 31 7.56 -14.76 -15.57
N ILE A 32 7.77 -14.37 -14.30
CA ILE A 32 8.99 -14.66 -13.56
C ILE A 32 9.29 -16.16 -13.45
N PRO A 33 8.31 -17.06 -13.21
CA PRO A 33 8.56 -18.50 -13.22
C PRO A 33 9.21 -19.00 -14.50
N ASN A 34 8.84 -18.47 -15.67
CA ASN A 34 9.44 -18.90 -16.95
C ASN A 34 10.91 -18.47 -17.06
N ILE A 35 11.25 -17.29 -16.54
CA ILE A 35 12.64 -16.79 -16.52
C ILE A 35 13.51 -17.66 -15.62
N ILE A 36 12.98 -18.04 -14.46
CA ILE A 36 13.68 -18.89 -13.48
C ILE A 36 14.06 -20.25 -14.08
N LEU A 37 13.31 -20.77 -15.04
CA LEU A 37 13.56 -22.07 -15.69
C LEU A 37 14.70 -22.05 -16.71
N VAL A 38 15.25 -20.89 -17.07
CA VAL A 38 16.30 -20.76 -18.09
C VAL A 38 17.58 -21.51 -17.68
N ALA A 39 18.04 -21.30 -16.44
CA ALA A 39 19.20 -21.98 -15.88
C ALA A 39 19.24 -21.86 -14.35
N ARG A 40 19.99 -22.75 -13.67
CA ARG A 40 20.12 -22.74 -12.20
C ARG A 40 20.64 -21.41 -11.63
N ARG A 41 21.59 -20.75 -12.32
CA ARG A 41 22.10 -19.43 -11.88
C ARG A 41 21.04 -18.33 -12.00
N VAL A 42 20.23 -18.38 -13.06
CA VAL A 42 19.11 -17.45 -13.28
C VAL A 42 18.07 -17.63 -12.20
N GLN A 43 17.75 -18.87 -11.83
CA GLN A 43 16.91 -19.15 -10.66
C GLN A 43 17.42 -18.42 -9.43
N ILE A 44 18.70 -18.54 -9.08
CA ILE A 44 19.27 -17.85 -7.90
C ILE A 44 19.11 -16.33 -8.00
N TRP A 45 19.38 -15.74 -9.16
CA TRP A 45 19.32 -14.29 -9.35
C TRP A 45 17.90 -13.72 -9.32
N VAL A 46 16.93 -14.45 -9.87
CA VAL A 46 15.57 -13.96 -10.12
C VAL A 46 14.57 -14.41 -9.06
N THR A 47 14.85 -15.49 -8.33
CA THR A 47 13.96 -16.01 -7.26
C THR A 47 13.59 -14.94 -6.21
N PRO A 48 14.49 -14.06 -5.74
CA PRO A 48 14.10 -12.99 -4.81
C PRO A 48 13.00 -12.07 -5.35
N MET A 49 12.94 -11.85 -6.67
CA MET A 49 11.89 -11.05 -7.30
C MET A 49 10.53 -11.74 -7.28
N LEU A 50 10.52 -13.08 -7.31
CA LEU A 50 9.30 -13.86 -7.13
C LEU A 50 8.75 -13.71 -5.70
N TYR A 51 9.61 -13.62 -4.69
CA TYR A 51 9.18 -13.51 -3.29
C TYR A 51 8.88 -12.08 -2.83
N ARG A 52 9.02 -11.08 -3.69
CA ARG A 52 9.01 -9.68 -3.28
C ARG A 52 7.68 -9.21 -2.68
N SER A 53 6.57 -9.67 -3.26
CA SER A 53 5.24 -9.11 -3.00
C SER A 53 4.21 -10.22 -2.82
N PHE A 54 3.52 -10.20 -1.69
CA PHE A 54 2.50 -11.19 -1.36
C PHE A 54 1.17 -10.58 -0.96
N VAL A 55 0.12 -11.24 -1.41
CA VAL A 55 -1.24 -11.01 -0.94
C VAL A 55 -1.77 -12.30 -0.36
N VAL A 56 -2.16 -12.26 0.90
CA VAL A 56 -2.86 -13.38 1.53
C VAL A 56 -4.33 -13.28 1.15
N CYS A 57 -4.90 -14.32 0.55
CA CYS A 57 -6.31 -14.34 0.14
C CYS A 57 -6.93 -15.74 0.32
N ASN A 58 -8.24 -15.81 0.57
CA ASN A 58 -8.96 -17.09 0.70
C ASN A 58 -9.33 -17.69 -0.67
N SER A 59 -9.44 -16.84 -1.68
CA SER A 59 -9.77 -17.27 -3.04
C SER A 59 -8.51 -17.73 -3.78
N PRO A 60 -8.61 -18.72 -4.67
CA PRO A 60 -7.53 -19.03 -5.58
C PRO A 60 -7.15 -17.79 -6.41
N PRO A 61 -5.89 -17.68 -6.86
CA PRO A 61 -5.47 -16.59 -7.72
C PRO A 61 -6.36 -16.54 -8.97
N SER A 62 -6.87 -15.34 -9.31
CA SER A 62 -7.41 -15.13 -10.66
C SER A 62 -6.25 -15.16 -11.66
N GLU A 63 -6.51 -15.65 -12.88
CA GLU A 63 -5.48 -15.69 -13.94
C GLU A 63 -4.92 -14.29 -14.27
N ASP A 64 -5.70 -13.24 -14.01
CA ASP A 64 -5.34 -11.85 -14.26
C ASP A 64 -4.55 -11.18 -13.12
N SER A 65 -4.34 -11.85 -11.99
CA SER A 65 -3.65 -11.24 -10.83
C SER A 65 -2.19 -10.94 -11.15
N LEU A 66 -1.80 -9.67 -11.00
CA LEU A 66 -0.41 -9.22 -11.16
C LEU A 66 0.47 -9.59 -9.97
N THR A 67 -0.13 -9.86 -8.81
CA THR A 67 0.57 -10.25 -7.57
C THR A 67 0.45 -11.74 -7.27
N LEU A 68 1.40 -12.27 -6.50
CA LEU A 68 1.32 -13.63 -5.95
C LEU A 68 0.31 -13.67 -4.80
N ARG A 69 -0.89 -14.08 -5.17
CA ARG A 69 -1.97 -14.44 -4.26
C ARG A 69 -1.72 -15.84 -3.68
N ARG A 70 -1.75 -15.94 -2.35
CA ARG A 70 -1.55 -17.19 -1.62
C ARG A 70 -2.61 -17.36 -0.54
N THR A 71 -3.10 -18.57 -0.37
CA THR A 71 -3.83 -18.93 0.84
C THR A 71 -2.91 -18.87 2.06
N PRO A 72 -3.45 -18.69 3.29
CA PRO A 72 -2.64 -18.68 4.51
C PRO A 72 -1.76 -19.93 4.66
N ASN A 73 -2.28 -21.09 4.25
CA ASN A 73 -1.56 -22.36 4.35
C ASN A 73 -0.42 -22.44 3.33
N GLU A 74 -0.62 -21.96 2.11
CA GLU A 74 0.44 -21.87 1.10
C GLU A 74 1.52 -20.87 1.52
N PHE A 75 1.11 -19.71 2.05
CA PHE A 75 2.03 -18.69 2.54
C PHE A 75 2.87 -19.23 3.71
N ARG A 76 2.24 -19.89 4.69
CA ARG A 76 2.93 -20.57 5.79
C ARG A 76 3.89 -21.65 5.28
N ARG A 77 3.45 -22.50 4.36
CA ARG A 77 4.29 -23.55 3.78
C ARG A 77 5.52 -22.94 3.09
N MET A 78 5.35 -21.85 2.36
CA MET A 78 6.44 -21.14 1.69
C MET A 78 7.45 -20.58 2.69
N ILE A 79 6.97 -19.93 3.77
CA ILE A 79 7.83 -19.50 4.89
C ILE A 79 8.61 -20.68 5.47
N SER A 80 7.95 -21.82 5.73
CA SER A 80 8.61 -23.01 6.29
C SER A 80 9.64 -23.62 5.35
N LEU A 81 9.40 -23.59 4.03
CA LEU A 81 10.32 -24.12 3.03
C LEU A 81 11.52 -23.21 2.80
N SER A 82 11.40 -21.90 3.01
CA SER A 82 12.48 -20.94 2.79
C SER A 82 12.45 -19.79 3.79
N PRO A 83 12.78 -20.05 5.08
CA PRO A 83 12.68 -19.04 6.13
C PRO A 83 13.58 -17.82 5.88
N THR A 84 14.78 -18.05 5.32
CA THR A 84 15.73 -16.98 5.00
C THR A 84 15.21 -16.06 3.89
N ALA A 85 14.61 -16.64 2.85
CA ALA A 85 13.98 -15.87 1.76
C ALA A 85 12.75 -15.12 2.27
N ALA A 86 11.92 -15.75 3.09
CA ALA A 86 10.78 -15.08 3.71
C ALA A 86 11.20 -13.86 4.55
N ALA A 87 12.30 -13.98 5.30
CA ALA A 87 12.79 -12.90 6.14
C ALA A 87 13.42 -11.74 5.35
N ALA A 88 14.14 -12.02 4.26
CA ALA A 88 14.95 -11.04 3.54
C ALA A 88 14.32 -10.52 2.22
N ASP A 89 13.56 -11.36 1.53
CA ASP A 89 13.11 -11.09 0.16
C ASP A 89 11.67 -10.58 0.11
N ILE A 90 10.84 -10.82 1.14
CA ILE A 90 9.46 -10.30 1.21
C ILE A 90 9.50 -8.83 1.63
N HIS A 91 9.20 -7.93 0.69
CA HIS A 91 9.22 -6.48 0.91
C HIS A 91 7.82 -5.88 0.99
N SER A 92 6.83 -6.53 0.38
CA SER A 92 5.44 -6.07 0.37
C SER A 92 4.49 -7.17 0.80
N LEU A 93 3.65 -6.89 1.79
CA LEU A 93 2.68 -7.84 2.32
C LEU A 93 1.32 -7.18 2.51
N CYS A 94 0.28 -7.83 1.99
CA CYS A 94 -1.11 -7.45 2.17
C CYS A 94 -1.85 -8.58 2.88
N ILE A 95 -2.45 -8.25 4.02
CA ILE A 95 -3.15 -9.17 4.91
C ILE A 95 -4.62 -8.75 5.03
N PRO A 96 -5.57 -9.62 4.71
CA PRO A 96 -7.00 -9.32 4.76
C PRO A 96 -7.57 -9.44 6.18
N ASP A 97 -8.79 -8.97 6.33
CA ASP A 97 -9.57 -8.84 7.58
C ASP A 97 -9.97 -10.14 8.26
N TRP A 98 -10.11 -11.21 7.50
CA TRP A 98 -10.54 -12.51 8.05
C TRP A 98 -9.41 -13.31 8.70
N LEU A 99 -8.15 -12.87 8.64
CA LEU A 99 -7.02 -13.61 9.20
C LEU A 99 -6.94 -13.42 10.72
N HIS A 100 -6.82 -14.52 11.47
CA HIS A 100 -6.69 -14.44 12.93
C HIS A 100 -5.38 -13.75 13.35
N SER A 101 -5.44 -12.94 14.41
CA SER A 101 -4.31 -12.16 14.92
C SER A 101 -3.05 -12.99 15.22
N GLY A 102 -3.21 -14.22 15.72
CA GLY A 102 -2.08 -15.14 15.92
C GLY A 102 -1.35 -15.47 14.61
N GLN A 103 -2.09 -15.70 13.52
CA GLN A 103 -1.50 -15.96 12.21
C GLN A 103 -0.84 -14.72 11.61
N ILE A 104 -1.43 -13.54 11.83
CA ILE A 104 -0.81 -12.25 11.46
C ILE A 104 0.54 -12.11 12.16
N GLY A 105 0.58 -12.35 13.47
CA GLY A 105 1.81 -12.33 14.26
C GLY A 105 2.87 -13.30 13.74
N ASP A 106 2.49 -14.55 13.42
CA ASP A 106 3.41 -15.54 12.85
C ASP A 106 4.01 -15.05 11.51
N PHE A 107 3.18 -14.49 10.63
CA PHE A 107 3.61 -13.99 9.33
C PHE A 107 4.56 -12.80 9.47
N LEU A 108 4.21 -11.82 10.31
CA LEU A 108 5.03 -10.65 10.54
C LEU A 108 6.38 -11.01 11.20
N ASN A 109 6.40 -11.95 12.15
CA ASN A 109 7.64 -12.39 12.78
C ASN A 109 8.58 -13.13 11.80
N ALA A 110 8.03 -13.79 10.78
CA ALA A 110 8.82 -14.48 9.77
C ALA A 110 9.37 -13.54 8.68
N CYS A 111 8.78 -12.35 8.49
CA CYS A 111 9.06 -11.46 7.38
C CYS A 111 9.61 -10.11 7.85
N SER A 112 10.89 -10.05 8.23
CA SER A 112 11.49 -8.83 8.78
C SER A 112 11.82 -7.75 7.73
N GLY A 113 11.91 -8.12 6.46
CA GLY A 113 12.25 -7.23 5.34
C GLY A 113 11.11 -6.38 4.80
N ILE A 114 9.93 -6.38 5.43
CA ILE A 114 8.75 -5.68 4.91
C ILE A 114 8.96 -4.16 4.93
N GLU A 115 8.81 -3.53 3.77
CA GLU A 115 8.80 -2.08 3.59
C GLU A 115 7.39 -1.53 3.35
N THR A 116 6.52 -2.33 2.73
CA THR A 116 5.13 -1.96 2.42
C THR A 116 4.17 -2.97 3.04
N LEU A 117 3.38 -2.51 4.01
CA LEU A 117 2.44 -3.36 4.73
C LEU A 117 1.02 -2.80 4.63
N ALA A 118 0.08 -3.67 4.27
CA ALA A 118 -1.35 -3.42 4.41
C ALA A 118 -1.99 -4.52 5.28
N ILE A 119 -2.73 -4.12 6.30
CA ILE A 119 -3.55 -5.01 7.11
C ILE A 119 -4.97 -4.45 7.13
N PHE A 120 -5.97 -5.28 6.86
CA PHE A 120 -7.38 -4.90 6.84
C PHE A 120 -8.11 -5.49 8.04
N GLY A 121 -9.20 -4.83 8.47
CA GLY A 121 -10.20 -5.34 9.42
C GLY A 121 -9.62 -6.03 10.64
N ILE A 122 -8.78 -5.31 11.38
CA ILE A 122 -8.19 -5.81 12.62
C ILE A 122 -9.29 -5.73 13.69
N SER A 123 -10.16 -6.74 13.71
CA SER A 123 -11.33 -6.77 14.61
C SER A 123 -10.98 -6.93 16.10
N VAL A 124 -9.75 -7.32 16.42
CA VAL A 124 -9.32 -7.57 17.80
C VAL A 124 -8.14 -6.67 18.12
N VAL A 125 -8.09 -6.16 19.35
CA VAL A 125 -6.93 -5.45 19.87
C VAL A 125 -5.68 -6.33 19.76
N VAL A 126 -4.68 -5.92 18.95
CA VAL A 126 -3.44 -6.70 18.77
C VAL A 126 -2.16 -5.90 19.04
N PRO A 127 -1.93 -5.40 20.27
CA PRO A 127 -0.67 -4.75 20.64
C PRO A 127 0.52 -5.70 20.48
N THR A 128 0.27 -7.01 20.45
CA THR A 128 1.29 -8.03 20.20
C THR A 128 1.91 -7.97 18.81
N LEU A 129 1.33 -7.22 17.85
CA LEU A 129 1.96 -6.96 16.55
C LEU A 129 3.03 -5.87 16.61
N LEU A 130 2.94 -4.91 17.54
CA LEU A 130 3.85 -3.77 17.62
C LEU A 130 5.34 -4.17 17.69
N PRO A 131 5.76 -5.18 18.48
CA PRO A 131 7.15 -5.63 18.52
C PRO A 131 7.64 -6.22 17.19
N ALA A 132 6.77 -6.86 16.41
CA ALA A 132 7.14 -7.39 15.09
C ALA A 132 7.28 -6.24 14.08
N LEU A 133 6.32 -5.32 14.06
CA LEU A 133 6.32 -4.15 13.19
C LEU A 133 7.52 -3.23 13.45
N ALA A 134 7.92 -3.04 14.71
CA ALA A 134 9.02 -2.16 15.08
C ALA A 134 10.39 -2.61 14.51
N LYS A 135 10.54 -3.90 14.18
CA LYS A 135 11.76 -4.47 13.60
C LYS A 135 11.85 -4.26 12.08
N MET A 136 10.75 -3.88 11.44
CA MET A 136 10.65 -3.81 9.99
C MET A 136 11.06 -2.43 9.47
N PRO A 137 11.69 -2.33 8.29
CA PRO A 137 12.04 -1.07 7.65
C PRO A 137 10.83 -0.42 6.94
N LEU A 138 9.69 -0.31 7.62
CA LEU A 138 8.43 0.16 7.03
C LEU A 138 8.58 1.57 6.45
N ARG A 139 8.13 1.73 5.20
CA ARG A 139 8.02 3.00 4.47
C ARG A 139 6.58 3.33 4.13
N ARG A 140 5.75 2.31 3.90
CA ARG A 140 4.34 2.42 3.56
C ARG A 140 3.52 1.54 4.48
N LEU A 141 2.57 2.13 5.19
CA LEU A 141 1.73 1.44 6.16
C LEU A 141 0.26 1.76 5.91
N SER A 142 -0.57 0.73 5.81
CA SER A 142 -2.04 0.87 5.71
C SER A 142 -2.71 -0.06 6.70
N LEU A 143 -3.34 0.46 7.76
CA LEU A 143 -3.96 -0.35 8.79
C LEU A 143 -4.98 0.43 9.61
N GLU A 144 -5.61 -0.29 10.55
CA GLU A 144 -6.44 0.26 11.61
C GLU A 144 -5.56 0.53 12.85
N LEU A 145 -5.38 1.80 13.22
CA LEU A 145 -4.52 2.24 14.32
C LEU A 145 -5.12 1.95 15.71
N LEU A 146 -6.41 2.12 15.88
CA LEU A 146 -7.09 1.96 17.17
C LEU A 146 -6.94 0.54 17.71
N PRO A 147 -7.22 -0.55 16.95
CA PRO A 147 -6.98 -1.90 17.43
C PRO A 147 -5.50 -2.21 17.66
N LEU A 148 -4.60 -1.61 16.88
CA LEU A 148 -3.16 -1.85 16.99
C LEU A 148 -2.61 -1.37 18.34
N PHE A 149 -3.11 -0.25 18.84
CA PHE A 149 -2.67 0.34 20.11
C PHE A 149 -3.62 0.03 21.28
N GLY A 150 -4.59 -0.85 21.06
CA GLY A 150 -5.50 -1.31 22.10
C GLY A 150 -6.48 -0.27 22.60
N ALA A 151 -6.90 0.63 21.72
CA ALA A 151 -8.04 1.49 21.98
C ALA A 151 -9.29 0.63 22.22
N VAL A 152 -10.00 0.94 23.30
CA VAL A 152 -11.30 0.35 23.61
C VAL A 152 -12.34 1.47 23.48
N PRO A 153 -13.47 1.25 22.77
CA PRO A 153 -14.53 2.24 22.68
C PRO A 153 -14.94 2.77 24.06
N GLY A 154 -14.98 4.09 24.22
CA GLY A 154 -15.38 4.76 25.46
C GLY A 154 -14.27 5.02 26.48
N LEU A 155 -13.01 4.69 26.18
CA LEU A 155 -11.86 5.08 26.99
C LEU A 155 -11.02 6.16 26.27
N ASP A 156 -10.49 7.10 27.06
CA ASP A 156 -9.51 8.06 26.57
C ASP A 156 -8.28 7.30 26.05
N PHE A 157 -8.05 7.43 24.75
CA PHE A 157 -7.00 6.71 24.05
C PHE A 157 -6.19 7.69 23.20
N THR A 158 -4.88 7.48 23.18
CA THR A 158 -3.94 8.29 22.39
C THR A 158 -3.01 7.37 21.61
N VAL A 159 -2.78 7.70 20.33
CA VAL A 159 -1.82 6.99 19.49
C VAL A 159 -0.42 7.55 19.77
N ASP A 160 0.53 6.70 20.16
CA ASP A 160 1.92 7.12 20.33
C ASP A 160 2.63 7.15 18.96
N PHE A 161 2.52 8.28 18.26
CA PHE A 161 3.19 8.50 16.97
C PHE A 161 4.72 8.55 17.07
N ARG A 162 5.30 8.59 18.28
CA ARG A 162 6.75 8.48 18.50
C ARG A 162 7.24 7.04 18.46
N HIS A 163 6.33 6.07 18.38
CA HIS A 163 6.68 4.66 18.28
C HIS A 163 7.53 4.37 17.03
N GLN A 164 8.48 3.44 17.14
CA GLN A 164 9.50 3.16 16.11
C GLN A 164 8.90 2.82 14.73
N ILE A 165 7.68 2.25 14.69
CA ILE A 165 6.98 1.91 13.44
C ILE A 165 6.76 3.11 12.53
N PHE A 166 6.69 4.33 13.08
CA PHE A 166 6.45 5.54 12.31
C PHE A 166 7.74 6.27 11.90
N SER A 167 8.89 5.90 12.46
CA SER A 167 10.16 6.63 12.32
C SER A 167 10.69 6.75 10.89
N ARG A 168 10.21 5.90 9.97
CA ARG A 168 10.63 5.87 8.56
C ARG A 168 9.47 5.95 7.58
N LEU A 169 8.25 6.14 8.07
CA LEU A 169 7.08 6.15 7.21
C LEU A 169 7.06 7.38 6.34
N THR A 170 6.81 7.12 5.07
CA THR A 170 6.58 8.14 4.04
C THR A 170 5.11 8.16 3.63
N HIS A 171 4.44 7.00 3.64
CA HIS A 171 3.03 6.84 3.31
C HIS A 171 2.29 6.17 4.46
N LEU A 172 1.20 6.80 4.93
CA LEU A 172 0.34 6.27 5.96
C LEU A 172 -1.11 6.31 5.49
N THR A 173 -1.80 5.17 5.54
CA THR A 173 -3.26 5.08 5.37
C THR A 173 -3.88 4.64 6.69
N ILE A 174 -4.73 5.48 7.25
CA ILE A 174 -5.48 5.21 8.47
C ILE A 174 -6.88 4.78 8.06
N GLN A 175 -7.25 3.57 8.43
CA GLN A 175 -8.49 2.93 7.98
C GLN A 175 -9.65 3.07 8.96
N ASP A 176 -9.33 3.41 10.21
CA ASP A 176 -10.26 3.51 11.31
C ASP A 176 -10.17 4.91 11.92
N ILE A 177 -11.32 5.56 11.93
CA ILE A 177 -11.52 6.81 12.62
C ILE A 177 -12.77 6.61 13.46
N PRO A 178 -12.77 6.99 14.75
CA PRO A 178 -13.98 6.96 15.56
C PRO A 178 -15.07 7.80 14.89
N GLU A 179 -16.26 7.23 14.73
CA GLU A 179 -17.38 7.89 14.04
C GLU A 179 -17.88 9.14 14.79
N GLU A 180 -17.68 9.21 16.11
CA GLU A 180 -18.17 10.29 16.96
C GLU A 180 -17.01 11.09 17.58
N ASN A 181 -16.91 12.36 17.18
CA ASN A 181 -16.10 13.42 17.80
C ASN A 181 -14.73 12.96 18.34
N PRO A 182 -13.80 12.45 17.49
CA PRO A 182 -12.51 12.08 18.03
C PRO A 182 -11.81 13.30 18.59
N ASP A 183 -11.21 13.12 19.74
CA ASP A 183 -10.34 14.11 20.35
C ASP A 183 -9.26 14.52 19.33
N PRO A 184 -9.18 15.82 18.94
CA PRO A 184 -8.10 16.31 18.10
C PRO A 184 -6.70 16.00 18.68
N GLY A 185 -6.58 15.89 20.01
CA GLY A 185 -5.35 15.53 20.71
C GLY A 185 -4.83 14.14 20.36
N MET A 186 -5.70 13.17 20.07
CA MET A 186 -5.31 11.81 19.68
C MET A 186 -4.44 11.77 18.42
N TRP A 187 -4.63 12.74 17.53
CA TRP A 187 -3.97 12.83 16.23
C TRP A 187 -2.82 13.84 16.21
N ALA A 188 -2.58 14.56 17.31
CA ALA A 188 -1.58 15.63 17.36
C ALA A 188 -0.18 15.13 16.97
N GLY A 189 0.19 13.92 17.37
CA GLY A 189 1.50 13.35 17.03
C GLY A 189 1.73 13.07 15.53
N LEU A 190 0.68 13.08 14.68
CA LEU A 190 0.86 12.94 13.23
C LEU A 190 1.73 14.04 12.64
N VAL A 191 1.65 15.26 13.19
CA VAL A 191 2.41 16.41 12.70
C VAL A 191 3.90 16.32 13.01
N GLU A 192 4.28 15.42 13.93
CA GLU A 192 5.65 15.21 14.37
C GLU A 192 6.39 14.15 13.53
N LEU A 193 5.70 13.48 12.60
CA LEU A 193 6.29 12.42 11.78
C LEU A 193 7.25 13.00 10.74
N PRO A 194 8.57 12.79 10.87
CA PRO A 194 9.58 13.60 10.17
C PRO A 194 9.65 13.33 8.66
N PHE A 195 9.21 12.16 8.21
CA PHE A 195 9.30 11.74 6.80
C PHE A 195 7.93 11.55 6.14
N LEU A 196 6.84 11.84 6.85
CA LEU A 196 5.50 11.63 6.33
C LEU A 196 5.19 12.63 5.21
N THR A 197 5.11 12.13 3.99
CA THR A 197 4.83 12.91 2.78
C THR A 197 3.44 12.61 2.21
N HIS A 198 2.90 11.43 2.51
CA HIS A 198 1.65 10.92 1.98
C HIS A 198 0.77 10.43 3.12
N LEU A 199 -0.41 11.03 3.28
CA LEU A 199 -1.38 10.66 4.31
C LEU A 199 -2.74 10.41 3.69
N ALA A 200 -3.39 9.33 4.11
CA ALA A 200 -4.73 8.98 3.66
C ALA A 200 -5.63 8.56 4.81
N PHE A 201 -6.89 8.96 4.70
CA PHE A 201 -7.97 8.53 5.59
C PHE A 201 -9.08 7.87 4.77
N THR A 202 -9.75 6.87 5.34
CA THR A 202 -10.92 6.20 4.74
C THR A 202 -12.25 6.77 5.19
N ASN A 203 -12.25 7.61 6.24
CA ASN A 203 -13.44 8.14 6.86
C ASN A 203 -13.44 9.67 6.79
N TRP A 204 -14.61 10.24 6.47
CA TRP A 204 -14.81 11.66 6.14
C TRP A 204 -15.25 12.51 7.33
N HIS A 205 -15.52 11.90 8.49
CA HIS A 205 -16.11 12.58 9.64
C HIS A 205 -15.21 13.58 10.39
N LEU A 206 -13.98 13.91 9.93
CA LEU A 206 -13.02 14.74 10.71
C LEU A 206 -12.59 16.11 10.12
N PRO A 207 -13.49 17.02 9.77
CA PRO A 207 -13.07 18.33 9.25
C PRO A 207 -12.03 19.09 10.11
N PRO A 208 -12.11 19.12 11.46
CA PRO A 208 -11.19 19.94 12.25
C PRO A 208 -9.73 19.46 12.23
N ILE A 209 -9.49 18.14 12.32
CA ILE A 209 -8.11 17.63 12.39
C ILE A 209 -7.41 17.74 11.05
N PHE A 210 -8.14 17.63 9.94
CA PHE A 210 -7.56 17.76 8.60
C PHE A 210 -6.93 19.14 8.40
N ASN A 211 -7.59 20.20 8.90
CA ASN A 211 -7.03 21.55 8.87
C ASN A 211 -5.75 21.66 9.69
N THR A 212 -5.72 21.08 10.89
CA THR A 212 -4.53 21.05 11.74
C THR A 212 -3.38 20.31 11.04
N ILE A 213 -3.64 19.13 10.49
CA ILE A 213 -2.66 18.32 9.76
C ILE A 213 -2.12 19.09 8.56
N LEU A 214 -3.00 19.62 7.71
CA LEU A 214 -2.58 20.39 6.53
C LEU A 214 -1.78 21.63 6.96
N ALA A 215 -2.19 22.35 7.99
CA ALA A 215 -1.47 23.55 8.45
C ALA A 215 -0.10 23.23 9.08
N GLN A 216 0.04 22.12 9.79
CA GLN A 216 1.23 21.83 10.62
C GLN A 216 2.20 20.82 9.98
N CYS A 217 1.72 19.88 9.16
CA CYS A 217 2.58 18.92 8.45
C CYS A 217 3.25 19.57 7.24
N GLN A 218 4.40 20.23 7.46
CA GLN A 218 5.14 20.91 6.39
C GLN A 218 5.73 19.96 5.33
N ALA A 219 6.08 18.73 5.73
CA ALA A 219 6.61 17.71 4.82
C ALA A 219 5.53 17.05 3.96
N LEU A 220 4.24 17.26 4.28
CA LEU A 220 3.14 16.61 3.61
C LEU A 220 3.02 17.14 2.17
N GLN A 221 2.99 16.23 1.20
CA GLN A 221 2.88 16.51 -0.22
C GLN A 221 1.52 16.08 -0.78
N VAL A 222 0.97 15.01 -0.23
CA VAL A 222 -0.30 14.42 -0.66
C VAL A 222 -1.14 14.04 0.55
N PHE A 223 -2.35 14.58 0.59
CA PHE A 223 -3.40 14.21 1.52
C PHE A 223 -4.57 13.63 0.73
N VAL A 224 -4.94 12.39 1.00
CA VAL A 224 -6.06 11.71 0.34
C VAL A 224 -7.18 11.45 1.34
N LEU A 225 -8.38 11.97 1.04
CA LEU A 225 -9.59 11.49 1.67
C LEU A 225 -10.23 10.43 0.77
N LYS A 226 -10.11 9.16 1.14
CA LYS A 226 -10.80 8.07 0.44
C LYS A 226 -12.26 8.08 0.84
N CYS A 227 -13.14 8.19 -0.14
CA CYS A 227 -14.58 8.27 0.07
C CYS A 227 -15.30 7.16 -0.70
N SER A 228 -16.42 6.68 -0.17
CA SER A 228 -17.32 5.83 -0.94
C SER A 228 -18.18 6.70 -1.85
N ALA A 229 -18.70 6.15 -2.95
CA ALA A 229 -19.59 6.89 -3.84
C ALA A 229 -20.86 7.38 -3.12
N VAL A 230 -21.31 6.65 -2.08
CA VAL A 230 -22.49 7.00 -1.28
C VAL A 230 -22.22 8.20 -0.39
N HIS A 231 -21.03 8.27 0.21
CA HIS A 231 -20.66 9.35 1.15
C HIS A 231 -20.36 10.68 0.46
N ILE A 232 -20.04 10.67 -0.84
CA ILE A 232 -19.82 11.92 -1.61
C ILE A 232 -21.04 12.83 -1.61
N ALA A 233 -22.26 12.27 -1.59
CA ALA A 233 -23.47 13.09 -1.60
C ALA A 233 -23.64 13.95 -0.32
N HIS A 234 -22.90 13.65 0.74
CA HIS A 234 -23.01 14.28 2.06
C HIS A 234 -21.81 15.17 2.41
N THR A 235 -21.01 15.58 1.42
CA THR A 235 -19.73 16.28 1.64
C THR A 235 -19.86 17.78 1.93
N GLU A 236 -20.94 18.20 2.58
CA GLU A 236 -21.06 19.56 3.12
C GLU A 236 -19.92 19.78 4.13
N GLY A 237 -18.87 20.49 3.72
CA GLY A 237 -17.66 20.70 4.53
C GLY A 237 -16.34 20.35 3.85
N LEU A 238 -16.34 19.75 2.65
CA LEU A 238 -15.11 19.55 1.88
C LEU A 238 -14.61 20.82 1.16
N GLY A 239 -15.30 21.96 1.28
CA GLY A 239 -14.86 23.22 0.66
C GLY A 239 -13.43 23.62 1.04
N TYR A 240 -12.99 23.30 2.26
CA TYR A 240 -11.61 23.55 2.69
C TYR A 240 -10.57 22.77 1.87
N PHE A 241 -10.90 21.54 1.53
CA PHE A 241 -10.04 20.68 0.74
C PHE A 241 -9.82 21.28 -0.65
N ALA A 242 -10.84 21.93 -1.24
CA ALA A 242 -10.78 22.56 -2.56
C ALA A 242 -9.65 23.57 -2.72
N HIS A 243 -9.20 24.18 -1.62
CA HIS A 243 -8.20 25.23 -1.65
C HIS A 243 -6.78 24.75 -1.30
N ASP A 244 -6.61 23.58 -0.70
CA ASP A 244 -5.27 23.08 -0.38
C ASP A 244 -4.65 22.34 -1.59
N PRO A 245 -3.47 22.76 -2.09
CA PRO A 245 -2.82 22.17 -3.26
C PRO A 245 -2.22 20.77 -3.00
N ARG A 246 -2.37 20.24 -1.79
CA ARG A 246 -1.93 18.90 -1.39
C ARG A 246 -3.09 17.94 -1.17
N ALA A 247 -4.34 18.42 -1.13
CA ALA A 247 -5.46 17.60 -0.70
C ALA A 247 -6.34 17.14 -1.89
N VAL A 248 -6.79 15.89 -1.88
CA VAL A 248 -7.68 15.32 -2.91
C VAL A 248 -8.65 14.32 -2.30
N VAL A 249 -9.87 14.22 -2.85
CA VAL A 249 -10.83 13.16 -2.52
C VAL A 249 -10.86 12.12 -3.63
N LEU A 250 -10.69 10.86 -3.26
CA LEU A 250 -10.65 9.74 -4.20
C LEU A 250 -11.71 8.69 -3.86
N VAL A 251 -12.42 8.21 -4.90
CA VAL A 251 -13.28 7.03 -4.77
C VAL A 251 -12.48 5.79 -5.12
N VAL A 252 -12.25 4.93 -4.11
CA VAL A 252 -11.51 3.67 -4.27
C VAL A 252 -12.45 2.50 -3.96
N LYS A 253 -12.96 1.83 -4.99
CA LYS A 253 -13.93 0.72 -4.82
C LYS A 253 -13.29 -0.58 -4.35
N LYS A 254 -12.04 -0.83 -4.74
CA LYS A 254 -11.34 -2.10 -4.53
C LYS A 254 -9.93 -1.86 -4.04
N PHE A 255 -9.80 -1.52 -2.76
CA PHE A 255 -8.52 -1.09 -2.21
C PHE A 255 -7.42 -2.15 -2.32
N GLN A 256 -7.75 -3.42 -2.15
CA GLN A 256 -6.77 -4.50 -2.29
C GLN A 256 -6.20 -4.57 -3.71
N GLU A 257 -7.05 -4.59 -4.74
CA GLU A 257 -6.61 -4.58 -6.15
C GLU A 257 -5.78 -3.33 -6.47
N ASP A 258 -6.15 -2.21 -5.88
CA ASP A 258 -5.44 -0.95 -6.05
C ASP A 258 -4.06 -0.94 -5.38
N TRP A 259 -3.96 -1.52 -4.19
CA TRP A 259 -2.70 -1.73 -3.48
C TRP A 259 -1.78 -2.67 -4.27
N GLU A 260 -2.35 -3.77 -4.78
CA GLU A 260 -1.64 -4.74 -5.62
C GLU A 260 -1.02 -4.06 -6.84
N ALA A 261 -1.80 -3.22 -7.54
CA ALA A 261 -1.31 -2.45 -8.67
C ALA A 261 -0.14 -1.53 -8.30
N GLY A 262 -0.14 -0.91 -7.12
CA GLY A 262 0.93 -0.02 -6.68
C GLY A 262 2.25 -0.72 -6.38
N VAL A 263 2.16 -1.88 -5.72
CA VAL A 263 3.33 -2.66 -5.29
C VAL A 263 4.13 -3.19 -6.47
N ASP A 264 3.46 -3.55 -7.57
CA ASP A 264 4.11 -4.03 -8.80
C ASP A 264 4.55 -2.88 -9.74
N GLY A 265 4.63 -1.65 -9.22
CA GLY A 265 5.06 -0.48 -10.00
C GLY A 265 3.98 0.10 -10.92
N GLY A 266 2.76 -0.47 -10.93
CA GLY A 266 1.59 0.06 -11.61
C GLY A 266 1.03 1.33 -10.97
N GLN A 267 -0.24 1.63 -11.24
CA GLN A 267 -0.92 2.86 -10.79
C GLN A 267 -1.86 2.58 -9.61
N ASP A 268 -1.42 2.83 -8.39
CA ASP A 268 -2.28 2.84 -7.19
C ASP A 268 -2.96 4.21 -6.98
N PHE A 269 -3.79 4.33 -5.94
CA PHE A 269 -4.42 5.60 -5.59
C PHE A 269 -3.42 6.70 -5.22
N TRP A 270 -2.23 6.36 -4.73
CA TRP A 270 -1.20 7.35 -4.43
C TRP A 270 -0.70 8.02 -5.71
N LYS A 271 -0.28 7.24 -6.71
CA LYS A 271 0.16 7.81 -7.99
C LYS A 271 -0.95 8.59 -8.70
N ARG A 272 -2.20 8.14 -8.56
CA ARG A 272 -3.35 8.90 -9.09
C ARG A 272 -3.56 10.22 -8.35
N ALA A 273 -3.43 10.22 -7.02
CA ALA A 273 -3.49 11.44 -6.22
C ALA A 273 -2.36 12.42 -6.60
N GLU A 274 -1.12 11.95 -6.67
CA GLU A 274 0.05 12.75 -7.07
C GLU A 274 -0.17 13.38 -8.45
N LYS A 275 -0.55 12.57 -9.45
CA LYS A 275 -0.80 13.07 -10.81
C LYS A 275 -1.91 14.11 -10.84
N PHE A 276 -2.98 13.89 -10.09
CA PHE A 276 -4.09 14.83 -10.00
C PHE A 276 -3.67 16.15 -9.35
N LEU A 277 -2.94 16.09 -8.22
CA LEU A 277 -2.45 17.27 -7.52
C LEU A 277 -1.42 18.04 -8.35
N GLU A 278 -0.57 17.34 -9.11
CA GLU A 278 0.38 17.98 -10.02
C GLU A 278 -0.34 18.80 -11.08
N LYS A 279 -1.36 18.22 -11.74
CA LYS A 279 -2.20 18.95 -12.70
C LYS A 279 -2.90 20.16 -12.09
N ARG A 280 -3.31 20.07 -10.82
CA ARG A 280 -3.88 21.22 -10.10
C ARG A 280 -2.82 22.31 -9.87
N ARG A 281 -1.60 21.95 -9.47
CA ARG A 281 -0.50 22.91 -9.25
C ARG A 281 -0.07 23.61 -10.55
N THR A 282 -0.14 22.92 -11.68
CA THR A 282 0.18 23.50 -13.00
C THR A 282 -0.97 24.31 -13.62
N GLY A 283 -2.16 24.30 -12.99
CA GLY A 283 -3.34 25.01 -13.51
C GLY A 283 -4.02 24.30 -14.68
N GLU A 284 -3.70 23.03 -14.96
CA GLU A 284 -4.40 22.22 -15.97
C GLU A 284 -5.84 21.88 -15.55
N ILE A 285 -6.14 21.96 -14.25
CA ILE A 285 -7.46 21.65 -13.68
C ILE A 285 -7.86 22.78 -12.73
N ASP A 286 -9.07 23.32 -12.92
CA ASP A 286 -9.66 24.32 -12.02
C ASP A 286 -9.89 23.75 -10.61
N GLY A 287 -9.58 24.55 -9.58
CA GLY A 287 -9.56 24.10 -8.18
C GLY A 287 -10.91 23.66 -7.61
N LEU A 288 -12.02 24.22 -8.10
CA LEU A 288 -13.36 24.00 -7.54
C LEU A 288 -14.15 22.88 -8.23
N SER A 289 -13.99 22.70 -9.55
CA SER A 289 -14.81 21.79 -10.35
C SER A 289 -14.29 20.34 -10.39
N SER A 290 -13.23 20.02 -9.65
CA SER A 290 -12.45 18.79 -9.89
C SER A 290 -12.14 17.93 -8.68
N PHE A 291 -12.71 18.21 -7.52
CA PHE A 291 -12.19 17.67 -6.25
C PHE A 291 -12.28 16.15 -6.10
N ILE A 292 -13.16 15.51 -6.87
CA ILE A 292 -13.47 14.09 -6.79
C ILE A 292 -12.95 13.40 -8.04
N THR A 293 -11.96 12.52 -7.86
CA THR A 293 -11.55 11.59 -8.94
C THR A 293 -12.14 10.21 -8.66
N VAL A 294 -12.88 9.68 -9.63
CA VAL A 294 -13.40 8.30 -9.56
C VAL A 294 -12.34 7.35 -10.12
N SER A 295 -11.91 6.37 -9.34
CA SER A 295 -10.98 5.35 -9.83
C SER A 295 -11.72 4.36 -10.74
N ALA A 296 -11.39 4.38 -12.04
CA ALA A 296 -11.82 3.40 -13.03
C ALA A 296 -10.84 2.21 -13.05
N ALA A 297 -10.83 1.39 -12.00
CA ALA A 297 -10.15 0.11 -12.06
C ALA A 297 -11.10 -0.92 -12.72
N HIS A 298 -10.85 -1.22 -14.00
CA HIS A 298 -11.32 -2.44 -14.69
C HIS A 298 -12.83 -2.60 -14.96
N THR A 299 -13.52 -1.55 -15.42
CA THR A 299 -14.75 -1.76 -16.20
C THR A 299 -14.48 -1.36 -17.64
N HIS A 300 -14.78 -2.26 -18.59
CA HIS A 300 -14.96 -1.99 -20.01
C HIS A 300 -16.17 -1.07 -20.25
N LEU A 301 -16.24 0.04 -19.50
CA LEU A 301 -17.09 1.17 -19.80
C LEU A 301 -16.20 2.13 -20.60
N ASN A 302 -16.33 2.03 -21.92
CA ASN A 302 -15.81 2.96 -22.92
C ASN A 302 -15.81 4.40 -22.39
N ASP A 303 -14.67 5.09 -22.44
CA ASP A 303 -14.46 6.56 -22.57
C ASP A 303 -15.53 7.52 -22.01
N LEU A 304 -16.25 7.12 -20.97
CA LEU A 304 -17.07 8.00 -20.17
C LEU A 304 -16.12 8.55 -19.12
N GLU A 305 -15.49 9.64 -19.56
CA GLU A 305 -15.05 10.80 -18.80
C GLU A 305 -14.94 10.57 -17.29
N TYR A 306 -13.80 11.00 -16.75
CA TYR A 306 -13.72 11.63 -15.45
C TYR A 306 -14.87 12.63 -15.30
N ARG A 307 -16.07 12.17 -14.97
CA ARG A 307 -17.17 13.02 -14.54
C ARG A 307 -16.77 13.44 -13.15
N TYR A 308 -16.01 14.52 -13.12
CA TYR A 308 -15.93 15.35 -11.94
C TYR A 308 -17.37 15.60 -11.52
N ILE A 309 -17.72 15.11 -10.33
CA ILE A 309 -18.97 15.49 -9.70
C ILE A 309 -18.74 16.95 -9.32
N ALA A 310 -19.19 17.86 -10.17
CA ALA A 310 -19.36 19.25 -9.80
C ALA A 310 -20.41 19.26 -8.68
N LEU A 311 -19.94 19.45 -7.45
CA LEU A 311 -20.78 19.72 -6.29
C LEU A 311 -21.29 21.16 -6.37
#